data_AF-A0A927HEA0-F1
#
_entry.id   AF-A0A927HEA0-F1
#
_cell.length_a   1.000
_cell.length_b   1.000
_cell.length_c   1.000
_cell.angle_alpha   90.00
_cell.angle_beta   90.00
_cell.angle_gamma   90.00
#
_symmetry.space_group_name_H-M   'P 1'
#
loop_
_entity.id
_entity.type
_entity.pdbx_description
1 polymer ?
#
loop_
_entity_poly.entity_id
_entity_poly.type
_entity_poly.pdbx_seq_one_letter_code
_entity_poly.pdbx_strand_id
1 'polypeptide(L)' 'MVLPQRFFIVGAQKAGTTALQKYLSKHSQLSLSAKKEFHFFDNENHDWERPSYKVLESGMGERE' A
#
# COMPACT_ATOMS: atom_id res chain seq x y z
N MET A 1 -3.44 -17.23 -2.04
CA MET A 1 -2.58 -17.04 -0.84
C MET A 1 -2.13 -15.58 -0.80
N VAL A 2 -2.56 -14.80 0.19
CA VAL A 2 -2.20 -13.37 0.31
C VAL A 2 -0.78 -13.26 0.85
N LEU A 3 0.13 -12.62 0.10
CA LEU A 3 1.48 -12.34 0.58
C LEU A 3 1.42 -11.15 1.55
N PRO A 4 2.06 -11.24 2.73
CA PRO A 4 1.98 -10.15 3.71
C PRO A 4 2.71 -8.91 3.21
N GLN A 5 2.25 -7.73 3.61
CA GLN A 5 2.83 -6.44 3.22
C GLN A 5 4.33 -6.40 3.59
N ARG A 6 5.22 -6.38 2.59
CA ARG A 6 6.69 -6.42 2.80
C ARG A 6 7.35 -5.04 2.80
N PHE A 7 6.77 -4.07 2.10
CA PHE A 7 7.37 -2.75 1.92
C PHE A 7 6.30 -1.71 1.53
N PHE A 8 6.66 -0.44 1.68
CA PHE A 8 5.85 0.72 1.29
C PHE A 8 6.63 1.59 0.30
N ILE A 9 5.91 2.18 -0.67
CA ILE A 9 6.46 3.22 -1.55
C ILE A 9 5.99 4.57 -0.99
N VAL A 10 6.90 5.32 -0.36
CA VAL A 10 6.54 6.51 0.45
C VAL A 10 6.69 7.86 -0.29
N GLY A 11 7.05 7.88 -1.57
CA GLY A 11 7.24 9.12 -2.34
C GLY A 11 8.70 9.43 -2.69
N ALA A 12 9.07 10.65 -3.07
CA ALA A 12 8.31 11.92 -3.02
C ALA A 12 7.36 12.17 -4.21
N GLN A 13 6.45 13.15 -4.09
CA GLN A 13 5.58 13.57 -5.19
C GLN A 13 6.40 13.95 -6.43
N LYS A 14 5.90 13.58 -7.61
CA LYS A 14 6.57 13.79 -8.91
C LYS A 14 7.92 13.07 -9.07
N ALA A 15 8.31 12.18 -8.15
CA ALA A 15 9.51 11.34 -8.28
C ALA A 15 9.29 10.03 -9.06
N GLY A 16 8.18 9.90 -9.81
CA GLY A 16 7.91 8.72 -10.63
C GLY A 16 7.37 7.49 -9.88
N THR A 17 6.83 7.66 -8.67
CA THR A 17 6.26 6.56 -7.86
C THR A 17 5.13 5.81 -8.58
N THR A 18 4.37 6.49 -9.44
CA THR A 18 3.35 5.88 -10.31
C THR A 18 3.94 4.92 -11.34
N ALA A 19 5.07 5.26 -11.95
CA ALA A 19 5.75 4.38 -12.90
C ALA A 19 6.36 3.19 -12.17
N LEU A 20 7.02 3.42 -11.02
CA LEU A 20 7.56 2.37 -10.16
C LEU A 20 6.50 1.35 -9.75
N GLN A 21 5.34 1.82 -9.26
CA GLN A 21 4.22 0.96 -8.89
C GLN A 21 3.69 0.13 -10.09
N LYS A 22 3.66 0.71 -11.30
CA LYS A 22 3.27 0.01 -12.53
C LYS A 22 4.27 -1.06 -12.97
N TYR A 23 5.56 -0.85 -12.73
CA TYR A 23 6.57 -1.88 -13.04
C TYR A 23 6.55 -3.01 -12.03
N LEU A 24 6.48 -2.69 -10.73
CA LEU A 24 6.42 -3.69 -9.66
C LEU A 24 5.15 -4.53 -9.72
N SER A 25 4.02 -3.99 -10.19
CA SER A 25 2.75 -4.73 -10.31
C SER A 25 2.78 -5.85 -11.35
N LYS A 26 3.76 -5.84 -12.25
CA LYS A 26 4.00 -6.90 -13.22
C LYS A 26 4.75 -8.10 -12.63
N HIS A 27 5.33 -7.96 -11.44
CA HIS A 27 6.09 -9.02 -10.82
C HIS A 27 5.15 -10.01 -10.11
N SER A 28 5.16 -11.28 -10.52
CA SER A 28 4.23 -12.32 -10.04
C SER A 28 4.30 -12.59 -8.53
N GLN A 29 5.46 -12.36 -7.92
CA GLN A 29 5.66 -12.55 -6.48
C GLN A 29 5.32 -11.31 -5.65
N LEU A 30 4.87 -10.21 -6.27
CA LEU A 30 4.51 -8.98 -5.56
C LEU A 30 3.00 -8.76 -5.66
N SER A 31 2.35 -8.68 -4.50
CA SER A 31 0.99 -8.17 -4.40
C SER A 31 1.05 -6.70 -4.04
N LEU A 32 0.67 -5.84 -4.98
CA LEU A 32 0.52 -4.41 -4.74
C LEU A 32 -0.96 -4.08 -4.57
N SER A 33 -1.24 -3.11 -3.69
CA SER A 33 -2.59 -2.62 -3.48
C SER A 33 -3.20 -2.08 -4.77
N ALA A 34 -4.50 -2.36 -4.98
CA ALA A 34 -5.25 -1.79 -6.09
C ALA A 34 -5.49 -0.28 -5.89
N LYS A 35 -5.66 0.15 -4.64
CA LYS A 35 -5.81 1.55 -4.27
C LYS A 35 -4.44 2.20 -4.08
N LYS A 36 -4.25 3.36 -4.72
CA LYS A 36 -3.13 4.27 -4.44
C LYS A 36 -3.55 5.21 -3.30
N GLU A 37 -2.56 5.62 -2.51
CA GLU A 37 -2.71 6.65 -1.47
C GLU A 37 -3.74 6.29 -0.39
N PHE A 38 -3.37 5.35 0.49
CA PHE A 38 -4.21 4.99 1.65
C PHE A 38 -4.37 6.12 2.66
N HIS A 39 -3.54 7.16 2.55
CA HIS A 39 -3.43 8.26 3.50
C HIS A 39 -3.46 7.80 4.97
N PHE A 40 -2.90 6.62 5.25
CA PHE A 40 -2.97 6.02 6.58
C PHE A 40 -1.95 6.68 7.52
N PHE A 41 -0.74 6.92 7.01
CA PHE A 41 0.39 7.41 7.80
C PHE A 41 0.42 8.92 8.00
N ASP A 42 -0.36 9.68 7.22
CA ASP A 42 -0.45 11.14 7.25
C ASP A 42 -1.79 11.66 7.81
N ASN A 43 -2.65 10.77 8.31
CA ASN A 43 -3.90 11.15 8.92
C ASN A 43 -3.71 11.45 10.42
N GLU A 44 -3.62 12.73 10.76
CA GLU A 44 -3.48 13.20 12.14
C GLU A 44 -4.73 12.95 13.01
N ASN A 45 -5.88 12.61 12.41
CA ASN A 45 -7.09 12.23 13.15
C ASN A 45 -7.07 10.76 13.60
N HIS A 46 -6.00 10.01 13.31
CA HIS A 46 -5.87 8.64 13.79
C HIS A 46 -5.43 8.64 15.26
N ASP A 47 -6.04 7.77 16.06
CA ASP A 47 -5.51 7.44 17.37
C ASP A 47 -4.22 6.62 17.18
N TRP A 48 -3.08 7.29 17.35
CA TRP A 48 -1.76 6.68 17.22
C TRP A 48 -1.36 5.82 18.42
N GLU A 49 -2.06 5.92 19.56
CA GLU A 49 -1.87 5.02 20.69
C GLU A 49 -2.55 3.67 20.43
N ARG A 50 -3.62 3.65 19.63
CA ARG A 50 -4.38 2.43 19.27
C ARG A 50 -4.81 2.40 17.79
N PRO A 51 -3.86 2.40 16.82
CA PRO A 51 -4.19 2.47 15.41
C PRO A 51 -4.86 1.19 14.89
N SER A 52 -5.83 1.34 14.00
CA SER A 52 -6.52 0.21 13.35
C SER A 52 -5.91 -0.09 11.98
N TYR A 53 -5.09 -1.14 11.90
CA TYR A 53 -4.41 -1.54 10.68
C TYR A 53 -5.29 -2.23 9.64
N LYS A 54 -6.57 -2.50 9.95
CA LYS A 54 -7.53 -3.11 9.02
C LYS A 54 -7.63 -2.35 7.70
N VAL A 55 -7.42 -1.02 7.73
CA VAL A 55 -7.43 -0.16 6.54
C VAL A 55 -6.32 -0.53 5.54
N LEU A 56 -5.16 -0.99 6.03
CA LEU A 56 -4.05 -1.44 5.18
C LEU A 56 -4.36 -2.80 4.56
N GLU A 57 -5.05 -3.68 5.29
CA GLU A 57 -5.42 -5.02 4.83
C GLU A 57 -6.53 -5.00 3.77
N SER A 58 -7.51 -4.11 3.90
CA SER A 58 -8.62 -3.93 2.94
C SER A 58 -8.18 -3.55 1.51
N GLY A 59 -6.93 -3.13 1.34
CA GLY A 59 -6.35 -2.77 0.04
C GLY A 59 -5.74 -3.93 -0.75
N MET A 60 -5.52 -5.08 -0.10
CA MET A 60 -4.92 -6.28 -0.69
C MET A 60 -6.03 -7.18 -1.23
N GLY A 61 -6.38 -6.99 -2.50
CA GLY A 61 -7.33 -7.88 -3.17
C GLY A 61 -6.79 -9.31 -3.21
N GLU A 62 -7.62 -10.25 -2.77
CA GLU A 62 -7.42 -11.68 -2.96
C GLU A 62 -7.32 -11.94 -4.47
N ARG A 63 -6.17 -12.43 -4.93
CA ARG A 63 -6.04 -12.99 -6.28
C ARG A 63 -6.19 -14.49 -6.15
N GLU A 64 -7.22 -15.03 -6.82
CA GLU A 64 -7.41 -16.46 -7.07
C GLU A 64 -6.22 -17.05 -7.85
#